data_AF-A0A1H3DYS2-F1
#
_entry.id   AF-A0A1H3DYS2-F1
#
_cell.length_a   1.000
_cell.length_b   1.000
_cell.length_c   1.000
_cell.angle_alpha   90.00
_cell.angle_beta   90.00
_cell.angle_gamma   90.00
#
_symmetry.space_group_name_H-M   'P 1'
#
loop_
_entity.id
_entity.type
_entity.pdbx_description
1 polymer ?
#
loop_
_entity_poly.entity_id
_entity_poly.type
_entity_poly.pdbx_seq_one_letter_code
_entity_poly.pdbx_strand_id
1 'polypeptide(L)'
;MPTIGFIHPGTLAEEDYLLAEQLLGDDVKLSPERFSGTDPHTAPDLFAGSSPDAVVWACTRSSFAGGWETAQDRLAKLTASVGVPVSSTSFAFTDAARVLGLRRVAVASRYPAEVAAEFAAFLGMAGLDVIGAPGAGTTDDAVALALGADHPAAQAVLVPDTTLRTLAAVNEIEERTGKPVLTANQVTIWAGLRLIGERRLARSLGALFRQRGA
;
A
#
# COMPACT_ATOMS: atom_id res chain seq x y z
N MET A 1 9.45 7.31 -20.58
CA MET A 1 8.32 6.67 -19.88
C MET A 1 8.65 6.71 -18.40
N PRO A 2 7.81 7.35 -17.56
CA PRO A 2 8.03 7.37 -16.12
C PRO A 2 8.16 5.96 -15.56
N THR A 3 9.13 5.75 -14.68
CA THR A 3 9.39 4.47 -14.03
C THR A 3 9.28 4.64 -12.52
N ILE A 4 8.44 3.84 -11.88
CA ILE A 4 8.33 3.80 -10.42
C ILE A 4 9.00 2.51 -9.94
N GLY A 5 9.99 2.66 -9.06
CA GLY A 5 10.66 1.53 -8.41
C GLY A 5 9.91 1.10 -7.14
N PHE A 6 9.72 -0.20 -6.94
CA PHE A 6 9.09 -0.76 -5.75
C PHE A 6 10.04 -1.72 -5.04
N ILE A 7 10.68 -1.28 -3.96
CA ILE A 7 11.62 -2.14 -3.24
C ILE A 7 10.92 -2.98 -2.17
N HIS A 8 11.25 -4.27 -2.06
CA HIS A 8 10.67 -5.14 -1.03
C HIS A 8 11.69 -6.17 -0.48
N PRO A 9 11.62 -6.53 0.83
CA PRO A 9 12.60 -7.43 1.45
C PRO A 9 12.28 -8.93 1.30
N GLY A 10 11.11 -9.27 0.74
CA GLY A 10 10.57 -10.63 0.78
C GLY A 10 9.64 -10.94 -0.39
N THR A 11 8.58 -11.71 -0.15
CA THR A 11 7.57 -11.99 -1.17
C THR A 11 6.72 -10.76 -1.45
N LEU A 12 6.37 -10.56 -2.71
CA LEU A 12 5.45 -9.54 -3.21
C LEU A 12 4.55 -10.21 -4.25
N ALA A 13 3.28 -9.83 -4.33
CA ALA A 13 2.42 -10.27 -5.43
C ALA A 13 2.76 -9.50 -6.72
N GLU A 14 3.87 -9.86 -7.37
CA GLU A 14 4.35 -9.18 -8.59
C GLU A 14 3.32 -9.16 -9.71
N GLU A 15 2.39 -10.13 -9.75
CA GLU A 15 1.33 -10.15 -10.76
C GLU A 15 0.35 -8.97 -10.62
N ASP A 16 0.16 -8.42 -9.42
CA ASP A 16 -0.65 -7.22 -9.22
C ASP A 16 0.01 -6.01 -9.92
N TYR A 17 1.35 -5.92 -9.94
CA TYR A 17 2.06 -4.82 -10.60
C TYR A 17 1.95 -4.92 -12.13
N LEU A 18 2.08 -6.12 -12.68
CA LEU A 18 1.86 -6.37 -14.12
C LEU A 18 0.42 -6.05 -14.53
N LEU A 19 -0.56 -6.47 -13.71
CA LEU A 19 -1.96 -6.14 -13.95
C LEU A 19 -2.18 -4.61 -13.87
N ALA A 20 -1.53 -3.93 -12.93
CA ALA A 20 -1.65 -2.49 -12.81
C ALA A 20 -1.09 -1.75 -14.03
N GLU A 21 0.07 -2.15 -14.58
CA GLU A 21 0.59 -1.58 -15.83
C GLU A 21 -0.45 -1.69 -16.96
N GLN A 22 -1.05 -2.87 -17.14
CA GLN A 22 -2.10 -3.08 -18.14
C GLN A 22 -3.33 -2.19 -17.94
N LEU A 23 -3.71 -1.94 -16.68
CA LEU A 23 -4.90 -1.15 -16.34
C LEU A 23 -4.65 0.36 -16.33
N LEU A 24 -3.41 0.79 -16.09
CA LEU A 24 -2.99 2.20 -16.05
C LEU A 24 -2.57 2.72 -17.42
N GLY A 25 -2.16 1.82 -18.33
CA GLY A 25 -1.70 2.13 -19.68
C GLY A 25 -0.18 1.98 -19.86
N ASP A 26 0.25 1.82 -21.11
CA ASP A 26 1.65 1.53 -21.48
C ASP A 26 2.62 2.72 -21.33
N ASP A 27 2.18 3.82 -20.70
CA ASP A 27 2.96 5.04 -20.51
C ASP A 27 3.55 5.19 -19.10
N VAL A 28 3.42 4.17 -18.24
CA VAL A 28 4.13 4.07 -16.96
C VAL A 28 4.71 2.67 -16.79
N LYS A 29 5.92 2.60 -16.22
CA LYS A 29 6.56 1.35 -15.83
C LYS A 29 6.55 1.20 -14.31
N LEU A 30 6.15 0.03 -13.83
CA LEU A 30 6.16 -0.37 -12.43
C LEU A 30 7.24 -1.46 -12.25
N SER A 31 8.35 -1.14 -11.58
CA SER A 31 9.52 -2.04 -11.44
C SER A 31 9.65 -2.53 -10.00
N PRO A 32 9.04 -3.66 -9.63
CA PRO A 32 9.31 -4.30 -8.35
C PRO A 32 10.71 -4.89 -8.32
N GLU A 33 11.48 -4.55 -7.28
CA GLU A 33 12.85 -5.01 -7.09
C GLU A 33 13.01 -5.54 -5.66
N ARG A 34 13.60 -6.74 -5.54
CA ARG A 34 13.84 -7.36 -4.24
C ARG A 34 15.20 -6.94 -3.69
N PHE A 35 15.26 -6.44 -2.45
CA PHE A 35 16.52 -6.23 -1.73
C PHE A 35 16.77 -7.32 -0.69
N SER A 36 18.05 -7.54 -0.40
CA SER A 36 18.49 -8.33 0.75
C SER A 36 18.71 -7.40 1.95
N GLY A 37 18.13 -7.74 3.10
CA GLY A 37 18.33 -6.99 4.35
C GLY A 37 17.03 -6.61 5.05
N THR A 38 17.17 -5.96 6.20
CA THR A 38 16.04 -5.48 7.02
C THR A 38 15.82 -3.98 6.90
N ASP A 39 16.81 -3.25 6.39
CA ASP A 39 16.76 -1.80 6.29
C ASP A 39 16.74 -1.37 4.81
N PRO A 40 15.69 -0.67 4.36
CA PRO A 40 15.54 -0.33 2.95
C PRO A 40 16.62 0.62 2.43
N HIS A 41 17.32 1.40 3.28
CA HIS A 41 18.37 2.31 2.80
C HIS A 41 19.58 1.58 2.19
N THR A 42 19.69 0.26 2.36
CA THR A 42 20.71 -0.59 1.73
C THR A 42 20.31 -1.10 0.35
N ALA A 43 19.17 -0.65 -0.18
CA ALA A 43 18.69 -1.01 -1.52
C ALA A 43 19.17 -0.14 -2.72
N PRO A 44 20.03 0.90 -2.62
CA PRO A 44 20.26 1.82 -3.74
C PRO A 44 20.92 1.15 -4.94
N ASP A 45 21.72 0.09 -4.72
CA ASP A 45 22.37 -0.67 -5.79
C ASP A 45 21.37 -1.47 -6.65
N LEU A 46 20.12 -1.66 -6.20
CA LEU A 46 19.11 -2.42 -6.95
C LEU A 46 18.70 -1.74 -8.26
N PHE A 47 18.80 -0.41 -8.30
CA PHE A 47 18.47 0.38 -9.47
C PHE A 47 19.70 0.64 -10.35
N ALA A 48 20.81 -0.08 -10.15
CA ALA A 48 21.98 -0.01 -11.01
C ALA A 48 21.66 -0.55 -12.43
N GLY A 49 21.08 0.30 -13.28
CA GLY A 49 20.65 -0.02 -14.65
C GLY A 49 19.24 0.49 -15.01
N SER A 50 18.44 0.90 -14.03
CA SER A 50 17.15 1.56 -14.22
C SER A 50 17.11 2.81 -13.35
N SER A 51 16.81 3.98 -13.91
CA SER A 51 16.69 5.21 -13.11
C SER A 51 15.21 5.43 -12.80
N PRO A 52 14.68 4.97 -11.64
CA PRO A 52 13.31 5.26 -11.28
C PRO A 52 13.13 6.76 -11.02
N ASP A 53 11.98 7.30 -11.39
CA ASP A 53 11.58 8.68 -11.10
C ASP A 53 11.07 8.84 -9.66
N ALA A 54 10.66 7.73 -9.03
CA ALA A 54 10.30 7.64 -7.61
C ALA A 54 10.47 6.21 -7.09
N VAL A 55 10.66 6.06 -5.78
CA VAL A 55 10.77 4.75 -5.11
C VAL A 55 9.70 4.59 -4.04
N VAL A 56 9.05 3.43 -3.98
CA VAL A 56 8.16 3.08 -2.87
C VAL A 56 8.67 1.82 -2.18
N TRP A 57 8.84 1.88 -0.86
CA TRP A 57 9.09 0.68 -0.06
C TRP A 57 7.81 -0.15 0.07
N ALA A 58 7.69 -1.15 -0.81
CA ALA A 58 6.54 -2.03 -0.99
C ALA A 58 6.51 -3.15 0.08
N CYS A 59 6.37 -2.75 1.34
CA CYS A 59 6.20 -3.69 2.44
C CYS A 59 5.44 -3.00 3.58
N THR A 60 4.19 -3.39 3.86
CA THR A 60 3.41 -2.76 4.94
C THR A 60 4.05 -2.99 6.30
N ARG A 61 4.22 -4.27 6.69
CA ARG A 61 4.69 -4.65 8.03
C ARG A 61 6.01 -3.98 8.43
N SER A 62 7.03 -4.06 7.59
CA SER A 62 8.34 -3.52 7.92
C SER A 62 8.36 -1.98 7.87
N SER A 63 7.47 -1.36 7.09
CA SER A 63 7.44 0.10 6.93
C SER A 63 6.72 0.87 8.03
N PHE A 64 6.05 0.21 8.98
CA PHE A 64 5.60 0.85 10.23
C PHE A 64 6.33 0.34 11.48
N ALA A 65 7.21 -0.66 11.34
CA ALA A 65 7.89 -1.30 12.46
C ALA A 65 8.75 -0.29 13.24
N GLY A 66 8.55 -0.22 14.56
CA GLY A 66 9.21 0.76 15.43
C GLY A 66 8.49 2.10 15.53
N GLY A 67 7.28 2.22 14.99
CA GLY A 67 6.42 3.40 15.15
C GLY A 67 6.62 4.47 14.07
N TRP A 68 5.87 5.56 14.21
CA TRP A 68 5.75 6.62 13.20
C TRP A 68 7.07 7.34 12.93
N GLU A 69 7.76 7.79 13.98
CA GLU A 69 9.02 8.53 13.88
C GLU A 69 10.13 7.66 13.26
N THR A 70 10.20 6.38 13.65
CA THR A 70 11.15 5.43 13.07
C THR A 70 10.86 5.20 11.58
N ALA A 71 9.59 5.08 11.20
CA ALA A 71 9.21 4.95 9.80
C ALA A 71 9.61 6.19 8.98
N GLN A 72 9.41 7.39 9.53
CA GLN A 72 9.85 8.64 8.89
C GLN A 72 11.37 8.72 8.74
N ASP A 73 12.14 8.38 9.77
CA ASP A 73 13.61 8.38 9.72
C ASP A 73 14.15 7.40 8.66
N ARG A 74 13.57 6.19 8.58
CA ARG A 74 13.94 5.21 7.54
C ARG A 74 13.65 5.74 6.14
N LEU A 75 12.51 6.40 5.93
CA LEU A 75 12.20 7.00 4.64
C LEU A 75 13.13 8.17 4.30
N ALA A 76 13.49 9.00 5.27
CA ALA A 76 14.45 10.09 5.06
C ALA A 76 15.82 9.56 4.64
N LYS A 77 16.31 8.50 5.30
CA LYS A 77 17.56 7.82 4.94
C LYS A 77 17.49 7.20 3.55
N LEU A 78 16.39 6.51 3.22
CA LEU A 78 16.17 5.95 1.90
C LEU A 78 16.17 7.05 0.82
N THR A 79 15.45 8.15 1.07
CA THR A 79 15.41 9.32 0.16
C THR A 79 16.80 9.88 -0.10
N ALA A 80 17.61 10.07 0.95
CA ALA A 80 18.98 10.55 0.82
C ALA A 80 19.88 9.58 0.04
N SER A 81 19.60 8.27 0.12
CA SER A 81 20.35 7.21 -0.55
C SER A 81 20.03 7.12 -2.06
N VAL A 82 18.74 7.20 -2.43
CA VAL A 82 18.30 7.04 -3.84
C VAL A 82 18.22 8.35 -4.63
N GLY A 83 18.12 9.50 -3.96
CA GLY A 83 18.12 10.83 -4.60
C GLY A 83 16.84 11.20 -5.36
N VAL A 84 15.79 10.39 -5.26
CA VAL A 84 14.47 10.62 -5.87
C VAL A 84 13.37 10.61 -4.80
N PRO A 85 12.16 11.12 -5.07
CA PRO A 85 11.06 11.07 -4.11
C PRO A 85 10.73 9.64 -3.64
N VAL A 86 10.47 9.48 -2.35
CA VAL A 86 10.25 8.17 -1.72
C VAL A 86 8.98 8.15 -0.87
N SER A 87 8.30 6.99 -0.85
CA SER A 87 7.26 6.66 0.14
C SER A 87 7.36 5.19 0.59
N SER A 88 6.42 4.74 1.41
CA SER A 88 6.23 3.33 1.80
C SER A 88 4.77 2.93 1.75
N THR A 89 4.49 1.63 1.77
CA THR A 89 3.11 1.12 1.86
C THR A 89 2.37 1.63 3.11
N SER A 90 3.04 1.72 4.28
CA SER A 90 2.42 2.22 5.51
C SER A 90 1.96 3.68 5.38
N PHE A 91 2.81 4.58 4.84
CA PHE A 91 2.41 5.96 4.59
C PHE A 91 1.42 6.08 3.43
N ALA A 92 1.52 5.24 2.41
CA ALA A 92 0.56 5.20 1.32
C ALA A 92 -0.88 4.91 1.82
N PHE A 93 -1.05 4.05 2.81
CA PHE A 93 -2.35 3.84 3.46
C PHE A 93 -2.90 5.13 4.09
N THR A 94 -2.06 5.86 4.83
CA THR A 94 -2.50 7.07 5.53
C THR A 94 -2.78 8.21 4.55
N ASP A 95 -1.98 8.35 3.50
CA ASP A 95 -2.20 9.29 2.40
C ASP A 95 -3.50 8.98 1.64
N ALA A 96 -3.73 7.72 1.27
CA ALA A 96 -4.92 7.28 0.56
C ALA A 96 -6.18 7.51 1.40
N ALA A 97 -6.12 7.17 2.69
CA ALA A 97 -7.24 7.37 3.61
C ALA A 97 -7.58 8.86 3.78
N ARG A 98 -6.56 9.72 3.88
CA ARG A 98 -6.74 11.18 3.93
C ARG A 98 -7.41 11.72 2.67
N VAL A 99 -6.95 11.29 1.50
CA VAL A 99 -7.53 11.73 0.20
C VAL A 99 -9.00 11.32 0.08
N LEU A 100 -9.38 10.16 0.60
CA LEU A 100 -10.76 9.69 0.62
C LEU A 100 -11.58 10.25 1.80
N GLY A 101 -11.00 11.08 2.67
CA GLY A 101 -11.69 11.66 3.83
C GLY A 101 -12.11 10.63 4.88
N LEU A 102 -11.39 9.51 4.98
CA LEU A 102 -11.69 8.41 5.90
C LEU A 102 -11.21 8.75 7.32
N ARG A 103 -11.97 8.31 8.32
CA ARG A 103 -11.61 8.42 9.75
C ARG A 103 -11.78 7.12 10.50
N ARG A 104 -12.78 6.31 10.18
CA ARG A 104 -13.04 5.00 10.81
C ARG A 104 -12.85 3.89 9.79
N VAL A 105 -11.97 2.95 10.07
CA VAL A 105 -11.62 1.89 9.12
C VAL A 105 -11.60 0.52 9.80
N ALA A 106 -11.92 -0.53 9.05
CA ALA A 106 -11.68 -1.90 9.47
C ALA A 106 -10.37 -2.40 8.85
N VAL A 107 -9.65 -3.30 9.54
CA VAL A 107 -8.39 -3.86 9.06
C VAL A 107 -8.52 -5.38 8.86
N ALA A 108 -8.43 -5.80 7.61
CA ALA A 108 -8.48 -7.18 7.15
C ALA A 108 -7.06 -7.72 6.96
N SER A 109 -6.43 -8.21 8.03
CA SER A 109 -5.06 -8.72 7.99
C SER A 109 -4.93 -10.18 8.42
N ARG A 110 -3.91 -10.85 7.88
CA ARG A 110 -3.44 -12.17 8.33
C ARG A 110 -2.35 -12.05 9.40
N TYR A 111 -2.23 -10.88 10.01
CA TYR A 111 -1.18 -10.59 10.97
C TYR A 111 -1.50 -11.22 12.32
N PRO A 112 -0.47 -11.63 13.08
CA PRO A 112 -0.61 -11.82 14.52
C PRO A 112 -1.18 -10.55 15.18
N ALA A 113 -1.94 -10.72 16.27
CA ALA A 113 -2.69 -9.64 16.91
C ALA A 113 -1.78 -8.47 17.33
N GLU A 114 -0.57 -8.76 17.79
CA GLU A 114 0.44 -7.77 18.19
C GLU A 114 0.88 -6.90 17.01
N VAL A 115 1.13 -7.51 15.84
CA VAL A 115 1.52 -6.77 14.62
C VAL A 115 0.34 -5.97 14.07
N ALA A 116 -0.87 -6.52 14.18
CA ALA A 116 -2.08 -5.83 13.78
C ALA A 116 -2.37 -4.61 14.67
N ALA A 117 -2.10 -4.71 15.97
CA ALA A 117 -2.20 -3.60 16.92
C ALA A 117 -1.15 -2.50 16.66
N GLU A 118 0.09 -2.87 16.32
CA GLU A 118 1.12 -1.91 15.90
C GLU A 118 0.69 -1.13 14.64
N PHE A 119 0.14 -1.84 13.65
CA PHE A 119 -0.39 -1.18 12.46
C PHE A 119 -1.56 -0.24 12.79
N ALA A 120 -2.48 -0.66 13.65
CA ALA A 120 -3.57 0.18 14.10
C ALA A 120 -3.08 1.44 14.82
N ALA A 121 -2.07 1.32 15.69
CA ALA A 121 -1.43 2.46 16.35
C ALA A 121 -0.78 3.42 15.33
N PHE A 122 -0.10 2.88 14.32
CA PHE A 122 0.47 3.67 13.23
C PHE A 122 -0.60 4.44 12.44
N LEU A 123 -1.72 3.80 12.09
CA LEU A 123 -2.87 4.45 11.45
C LEU A 123 -3.48 5.52 12.38
N GLY A 124 -3.52 5.28 13.69
CA GLY A 124 -3.95 6.22 14.71
C GLY A 124 -3.17 7.53 14.72
N MET A 125 -1.86 7.47 14.50
CA MET A 125 -1.01 8.67 14.36
C MET A 125 -1.40 9.54 13.15
N ALA A 126 -2.04 8.96 12.14
CA ALA A 126 -2.61 9.67 11.01
C ALA A 126 -4.09 10.10 11.20
N GLY A 127 -4.65 9.91 12.40
CA GLY A 127 -6.02 10.27 12.74
C GLY A 127 -7.08 9.25 12.31
N LEU A 128 -6.68 7.99 12.05
CA LEU A 128 -7.59 6.90 11.74
C LEU A 128 -7.91 6.09 13.00
N ASP A 129 -9.19 5.82 13.21
CA ASP A 129 -9.73 4.95 14.24
C ASP A 129 -10.00 3.56 13.64
N VAL A 130 -9.26 2.55 14.12
CA VAL A 130 -9.42 1.17 13.67
C VAL A 130 -10.52 0.50 14.47
N ILE A 131 -11.61 0.18 13.78
CA ILE A 131 -12.80 -0.43 14.36
C ILE A 131 -12.72 -1.95 14.28
N GLY A 132 -13.11 -2.61 15.37
CA GLY A 132 -13.09 -4.08 15.49
C GLY A 132 -11.72 -4.60 15.92
N ALA A 133 -11.60 -5.93 16.03
CA ALA A 133 -10.32 -6.55 16.30
C ALA A 133 -9.49 -6.56 15.00
N PRO A 134 -8.32 -5.91 14.95
CA PRO A 134 -7.50 -5.92 13.75
C PRO A 134 -6.87 -7.32 13.60
N GLY A 135 -7.19 -8.02 12.51
CA GLY A 135 -6.50 -9.24 12.10
C GLY A 135 -7.00 -10.57 12.70
N ALA A 136 -6.22 -11.64 12.45
CA ALA A 136 -6.49 -13.08 12.65
C ALA A 136 -7.26 -13.81 11.53
N GLY A 137 -7.27 -13.26 10.31
CA GLY A 137 -7.69 -14.04 9.13
C GLY A 137 -6.65 -15.10 8.76
N THR A 138 -7.09 -16.28 8.34
CA THR A 138 -6.21 -17.40 7.93
C THR A 138 -6.32 -17.75 6.45
N THR A 139 -7.20 -17.05 5.71
CA THR A 139 -7.47 -17.32 4.30
C THR A 139 -6.59 -16.48 3.39
N ASP A 140 -6.18 -17.07 2.27
CA ASP A 140 -5.49 -16.38 1.18
C ASP A 140 -6.47 -15.76 0.17
N ASP A 141 -7.77 -16.04 0.32
CA ASP A 141 -8.83 -15.39 -0.44
C ASP A 141 -9.03 -13.97 0.08
N ALA A 142 -8.58 -12.98 -0.69
CA ALA A 142 -8.68 -11.56 -0.37
C ALA A 142 -10.14 -11.10 -0.17
N VAL A 143 -11.09 -11.69 -0.90
CA VAL A 143 -12.50 -11.34 -0.78
C VAL A 143 -13.07 -11.85 0.53
N ALA A 144 -12.85 -13.13 0.84
CA ALA A 144 -13.28 -13.71 2.10
C ALA A 144 -12.62 -13.00 3.31
N LEU A 145 -11.33 -12.67 3.20
CA LEU A 145 -10.60 -11.94 4.24
C LEU A 145 -11.21 -10.56 4.50
N ALA A 146 -11.45 -9.78 3.45
CA ALA A 146 -11.99 -8.44 3.58
C ALA A 146 -13.42 -8.44 4.13
N LEU A 147 -14.27 -9.36 3.67
CA LEU A 147 -15.65 -9.48 4.16
C LEU A 147 -15.72 -9.96 5.61
N GLY A 148 -14.81 -10.85 6.03
CA GLY A 148 -14.74 -11.31 7.41
C GLY A 148 -14.33 -10.21 8.40
N ALA A 149 -13.59 -9.20 7.94
CA ALA A 149 -13.18 -8.06 8.75
C ALA A 149 -14.11 -6.85 8.62
N ASP A 150 -15.07 -6.84 7.68
CA ASP A 150 -15.94 -5.70 7.48
C ASP A 150 -16.79 -5.41 8.74
N HIS A 151 -16.97 -4.13 9.03
CA HIS A 151 -17.69 -3.69 10.21
C HIS A 151 -18.67 -2.55 9.88
N PRO A 152 -19.94 -2.58 10.35
CA PRO A 152 -20.95 -1.57 10.02
C PRO A 152 -20.55 -0.13 10.35
N ALA A 153 -19.75 0.08 11.41
CA ALA A 153 -19.27 1.40 11.81
C ALA A 153 -17.99 1.87 11.06
N ALA A 154 -17.36 1.01 10.27
CA ALA A 154 -16.21 1.36 9.44
C ALA A 154 -16.68 2.01 8.13
N GLN A 155 -15.94 3.01 7.67
CA GLN A 155 -16.17 3.71 6.40
C GLN A 155 -15.45 3.03 5.23
N ALA A 156 -14.42 2.24 5.51
CA ALA A 156 -13.62 1.51 4.52
C ALA A 156 -12.99 0.27 5.15
N VAL A 157 -12.56 -0.67 4.30
CA VAL A 157 -11.79 -1.85 4.69
C VAL A 157 -10.36 -1.71 4.15
N LEU A 158 -9.36 -1.89 5.01
CA LEU A 158 -7.95 -1.92 4.65
C LEU A 158 -7.46 -3.36 4.60
N VAL A 159 -6.80 -3.74 3.51
CA VAL A 159 -6.15 -5.06 3.32
C VAL A 159 -4.64 -4.83 3.25
N PRO A 160 -3.91 -4.80 4.38
CA PRO A 160 -2.51 -4.35 4.46
C PRO A 160 -1.48 -5.40 4.01
N ASP A 161 -1.87 -6.39 3.21
CA ASP A 161 -0.98 -7.50 2.83
C ASP A 161 -0.48 -7.38 1.38
N THR A 162 0.82 -7.13 1.22
CA THR A 162 1.47 -7.01 -0.10
C THR A 162 1.67 -8.34 -0.81
N THR A 163 1.48 -9.47 -0.12
CA THR A 163 1.63 -10.81 -0.70
C THR A 163 0.32 -11.39 -1.24
N LEU A 164 -0.81 -10.78 -0.90
CA LEU A 164 -2.11 -11.13 -1.46
C LEU A 164 -2.28 -10.50 -2.84
N ARG A 165 -2.81 -11.28 -3.79
CA ARG A 165 -3.28 -10.76 -5.07
C ARG A 165 -4.63 -10.09 -4.85
N THR A 166 -4.63 -8.78 -4.80
CA THR A 166 -5.80 -7.99 -4.36
C THR A 166 -6.33 -7.07 -5.44
N LEU A 167 -5.54 -6.72 -6.46
CA LEU A 167 -5.94 -5.73 -7.46
C LEU A 167 -7.14 -6.19 -8.28
N ALA A 168 -7.17 -7.46 -8.70
CA ALA A 168 -8.30 -8.01 -9.46
C ALA A 168 -9.58 -8.12 -8.60
N ALA A 169 -9.43 -8.26 -7.29
CA ALA A 169 -10.55 -8.45 -6.36
C ALA A 169 -11.13 -7.14 -5.81
N VAL A 170 -10.39 -6.02 -5.88
CA VAL A 170 -10.75 -4.78 -5.15
C VAL A 170 -12.17 -4.30 -5.44
N ASN A 171 -12.60 -4.32 -6.71
CA ASN A 171 -13.94 -3.89 -7.09
C ASN A 171 -15.04 -4.83 -6.59
N GLU A 172 -14.80 -6.15 -6.60
CA GLU A 172 -15.75 -7.12 -6.04
C GLU A 172 -15.92 -6.89 -4.54
N ILE A 173 -14.82 -6.66 -3.83
CA ILE A 173 -14.85 -6.39 -2.39
C ILE A 173 -15.64 -5.10 -2.12
N GLU A 174 -15.38 -4.02 -2.88
CA GLU A 174 -16.12 -2.76 -2.75
C GLU A 174 -17.63 -2.95 -3.01
N GLU A 175 -18.00 -3.73 -4.03
CA GLU A 175 -19.39 -4.02 -4.36
C GLU A 175 -20.09 -4.78 -3.22
N ARG A 176 -19.42 -5.79 -2.67
CA ARG A 176 -19.98 -6.67 -1.63
C ARG A 176 -20.05 -6.01 -0.24
N THR A 177 -19.09 -5.14 0.08
CA THR A 177 -19.08 -4.37 1.33
C THR A 177 -19.90 -3.09 1.26
N GLY A 178 -20.12 -2.56 0.06
CA GLY A 178 -20.70 -1.23 -0.16
C GLY A 178 -19.81 -0.08 0.30
N LYS A 179 -18.51 -0.33 0.50
CA LYS A 179 -17.53 0.63 1.07
C LYS A 179 -16.26 0.68 0.21
N PRO A 180 -15.52 1.81 0.20
CA PRO A 180 -14.17 1.84 -0.34
C PRO A 180 -13.27 0.78 0.29
N VAL A 181 -12.40 0.19 -0.54
CA VAL A 181 -11.39 -0.77 -0.09
C VAL A 181 -10.02 -0.24 -0.47
N LEU A 182 -9.10 -0.26 0.51
CA LEU A 182 -7.71 0.10 0.30
C LEU A 182 -6.85 -1.16 0.45
N THR A 183 -6.18 -1.59 -0.61
CA THR A 183 -5.28 -2.76 -0.57
C THR A 183 -3.83 -2.32 -0.60
N ALA A 184 -2.94 -3.13 -0.01
CA ALA A 184 -1.53 -2.76 0.12
C ALA A 184 -0.86 -2.48 -1.24
N ASN A 185 -1.06 -3.36 -2.23
CA ASN A 185 -0.49 -3.19 -3.56
C ASN A 185 -1.10 -1.97 -4.27
N GLN A 186 -2.42 -1.78 -4.15
CA GLN A 186 -3.15 -0.66 -4.76
C GLN A 186 -2.67 0.70 -4.21
N VAL A 187 -2.59 0.87 -2.88
CA VAL A 187 -2.12 2.14 -2.29
C VAL A 187 -0.65 2.39 -2.58
N THR A 188 0.17 1.33 -2.64
CA THR A 188 1.61 1.42 -2.95
C THR A 188 1.82 1.96 -4.37
N ILE A 189 1.12 1.40 -5.35
CA ILE A 189 1.17 1.86 -6.75
C ILE A 189 0.64 3.29 -6.87
N TRP A 190 -0.49 3.57 -6.21
CA TRP A 190 -1.09 4.91 -6.18
C TRP A 190 -0.13 5.96 -5.61
N ALA A 191 0.58 5.65 -4.53
CA ALA A 191 1.56 6.55 -3.92
C ALA A 191 2.74 6.82 -4.88
N GLY A 192 3.24 5.78 -5.53
CA GLY A 192 4.31 5.89 -6.52
C GLY A 192 3.98 6.85 -7.67
N LEU A 193 2.78 6.73 -8.24
CA LEU A 193 2.28 7.64 -9.27
C LEU A 193 2.24 9.09 -8.76
N ARG A 194 1.76 9.30 -7.53
CA ARG A 194 1.65 10.65 -6.96
C ARG A 194 2.99 11.30 -6.67
N LEU A 195 4.03 10.52 -6.32
CA LEU A 195 5.38 11.04 -6.10
C LEU A 195 5.95 11.73 -7.34
N ILE A 196 5.55 11.28 -8.54
CA ILE A 196 5.95 11.87 -9.82
C ILE A 196 4.91 12.84 -10.39
N GLY A 197 3.90 13.22 -9.59
CA GLY A 197 2.84 14.14 -9.99
C GLY A 197 1.73 13.53 -10.86
N GLU A 198 1.74 12.21 -11.08
CA GLU A 198 0.77 11.51 -11.90
C GLU A 198 -0.52 11.20 -11.13
N ARG A 199 -1.66 11.50 -11.77
CA ARG A 199 -3.02 11.23 -11.23
C ARG A 199 -3.81 10.44 -12.25
N ARG A 200 -3.73 9.12 -12.16
CA ARG A 200 -4.37 8.19 -13.12
C ARG A 200 -5.78 7.81 -12.69
N LEU A 201 -6.66 7.69 -13.67
CA LEU A 201 -8.02 7.16 -13.50
C LEU A 201 -8.06 5.72 -14.00
N ALA A 202 -8.39 4.79 -13.12
CA ALA A 202 -8.55 3.39 -13.46
C ALA A 202 -9.70 2.82 -12.63
N ARG A 203 -10.91 2.78 -13.19
CA ARG A 203 -12.12 2.34 -12.46
C ARG A 203 -12.03 0.88 -12.01
N SER A 204 -11.22 0.08 -12.69
CA SER A 204 -10.87 -1.30 -12.36
C SER A 204 -10.08 -1.42 -11.05
N LEU A 205 -9.41 -0.35 -10.60
CA LEU A 205 -8.58 -0.31 -9.41
C LEU A 205 -9.29 0.35 -8.22
N GLY A 206 -10.60 0.12 -8.05
CA GLY A 206 -11.35 0.55 -6.85
C GLY A 206 -11.54 2.06 -6.71
N ALA A 207 -12.22 2.46 -5.63
CA ALA A 207 -12.59 3.85 -5.33
C ALA A 207 -11.40 4.81 -5.31
N LEU A 208 -10.23 4.34 -4.86
CA LEU A 208 -9.00 5.14 -4.80
C LEU A 208 -8.58 5.72 -6.17
N PHE A 209 -8.81 4.97 -7.25
CA PHE A 209 -8.48 5.36 -8.62
C PHE A 209 -9.68 5.91 -9.41
N ARG A 210 -10.86 6.07 -8.79
CA ARG A 210 -12.07 6.62 -9.43
C ARG A 210 -12.15 8.14 -9.36
N GLN A 211 -11.32 8.78 -8.53
CA GLN A 211 -11.30 10.22 -8.39
C GLN A 211 -9.96 10.76 -8.89
N ARG A 212 -9.99 11.74 -9.80
CA ARG A 212 -8.85 12.64 -9.97
C ARG A 212 -8.83 13.46 -8.69
N GLY A 213 -8.08 13.03 -7.68
CA GLY A 213 -8.03 13.73 -6.39
C GLY A 213 -7.86 15.24 -6.59
N ALA A 214 -8.42 16.04 -5.68
CA ALA A 214 -8.34 17.50 -5.68
C ALA A 214 -6.89 18.01 -5.70
#